data_AF-A0A9X4QSY2-F1
#
_entry.id   AF-A0A9X4QSY2-F1
#
_cell.length_a   1.000
_cell.length_b   1.000
_cell.length_c   1.000
_cell.angle_alpha   90.00
_cell.angle_beta   90.00
_cell.angle_gamma   90.00
#
_symmetry.space_group_name_H-M   'P 1'
#
loop_
_entity.id
_entity.type
_entity.pdbx_description
1 polymer ?
#
loop_
_entity_poly.entity_id
_entity_poly.type
_entity_poly.pdbx_seq_one_letter_code
_entity_poly.pdbx_strand_id
1 'polypeptide(L)'
;MGMKPEQAQASMRAKLEEELKEMHFSRSTEVLNRTHPRSLPAKLRAWWNYEIELPLIPLGAGFAVLLVILLATQFEEHSDPGDLAGDMPRADRQLVEAGGNTYWKEDFEKAVRRVEGKDQS
;
A
#
# COMPACT_ATOMS: atom_id res chain seq x y z
N MET A 1 -69.15 -39.45 -10.05
CA MET A 1 -68.80 -38.34 -10.98
C MET A 1 -67.37 -37.94 -10.68
N GLY A 2 -66.39 -38.54 -11.36
CA GLY A 2 -64.97 -38.31 -11.09
C GLY A 2 -64.50 -37.05 -11.80
N MET A 3 -64.02 -36.06 -11.06
CA MET A 3 -63.41 -34.87 -11.65
C MET A 3 -62.14 -35.26 -12.41
N LYS A 4 -62.00 -34.76 -13.64
CA LYS A 4 -60.79 -34.95 -14.44
C LYS A 4 -59.59 -34.29 -13.73
N PRO A 5 -58.40 -34.91 -13.74
CA PRO A 5 -57.24 -34.42 -12.98
C PRO A 5 -56.84 -32.98 -13.32
N GLU A 6 -57.10 -32.52 -14.55
CA GLU A 6 -56.84 -31.13 -14.96
C GLU A 6 -57.75 -30.11 -14.27
N GLN A 7 -59.01 -30.48 -13.99
CA GLN A 7 -59.94 -29.59 -13.29
C GLN A 7 -59.62 -29.47 -11.79
N ALA A 8 -59.09 -30.54 -11.20
CA ALA A 8 -58.62 -30.53 -9.81
C ALA A 8 -57.36 -29.66 -9.64
N GLN A 9 -56.46 -29.65 -10.62
CA GLN A 9 -55.30 -28.75 -10.60
C GLN A 9 -55.71 -27.28 -10.77
N ALA A 10 -56.66 -27.00 -11.65
CA ALA A 10 -57.13 -25.63 -11.89
C ALA A 10 -57.82 -25.03 -10.65
N SER A 11 -58.68 -25.80 -9.97
CA SER A 11 -59.35 -25.34 -8.75
C SER A 11 -58.39 -25.17 -7.58
N MET A 12 -57.40 -26.07 -7.46
CA MET A 12 -56.36 -25.96 -6.43
C MET A 12 -55.47 -24.74 -6.66
N ARG A 13 -55.07 -24.45 -7.91
CA ARG A 13 -54.30 -23.23 -8.23
C ARG A 13 -55.06 -21.96 -7.92
N ALA A 14 -56.34 -21.88 -8.30
CA ALA A 14 -57.18 -20.71 -8.03
C ALA A 14 -57.30 -20.42 -6.52
N LYS A 15 -57.47 -21.49 -5.71
CA LYS A 15 -57.54 -21.36 -4.25
C LYS A 15 -56.21 -20.94 -3.63
N LEU A 16 -55.09 -21.48 -4.09
CA LEU A 16 -53.76 -21.02 -3.66
C LEU A 16 -53.53 -19.56 -4.02
N GLU A 17 -53.92 -19.14 -5.23
CA GLU A 17 -53.72 -17.76 -5.68
C GLU A 17 -54.56 -16.76 -4.87
N GLU A 18 -55.75 -17.16 -4.43
CA GLU A 18 -56.57 -16.40 -3.49
C GLU A 18 -55.92 -16.32 -2.09
N GLU A 19 -55.43 -17.42 -1.55
CA GLU A 19 -54.73 -17.46 -0.25
C GLU A 19 -53.39 -16.68 -0.28
N LEU A 20 -52.69 -16.66 -1.41
CA LEU A 20 -51.41 -15.97 -1.60
C LEU A 20 -51.57 -14.50 -2.00
N LYS A 21 -52.77 -14.05 -2.39
CA LYS A 21 -53.03 -12.67 -2.83
C LYS A 21 -52.70 -11.63 -1.75
N GLU A 22 -52.84 -12.01 -0.48
CA GLU A 22 -52.51 -11.15 0.66
C GLU A 22 -51.03 -11.26 1.07
N MET A 23 -50.34 -12.34 0.69
CA MET A 23 -48.93 -12.55 0.96
C MET A 23 -48.05 -11.99 -0.16
N HIS A 24 -47.84 -10.67 -0.13
CA HIS A 24 -46.82 -10.05 -0.96
C HIS A 24 -45.44 -10.10 -0.30
N PHE A 25 -44.49 -10.76 -0.96
CA PHE A 25 -43.08 -10.77 -0.55
C PHE A 25 -42.44 -9.39 -0.78
N SER A 26 -42.57 -8.50 0.21
CA SER A 26 -42.06 -7.12 0.16
C SER A 26 -40.53 -7.02 0.17
N ARG A 27 -39.84 -8.04 0.70
CA ARG A 27 -38.36 -8.06 0.87
C ARG A 27 -37.65 -9.05 -0.05
N SER A 28 -38.30 -9.53 -1.11
CA SER A 28 -37.69 -10.47 -2.05
C SER A 28 -36.37 -9.95 -2.63
N THR A 29 -36.32 -8.67 -3.01
CA THR A 29 -35.11 -7.98 -3.48
C THR A 29 -34.05 -7.81 -2.41
N GLU A 30 -34.43 -7.61 -1.16
CA GLU A 30 -33.51 -7.47 -0.03
C GLU A 30 -32.84 -8.80 0.33
N VAL A 31 -33.60 -9.89 0.35
CA VAL A 31 -33.07 -11.25 0.53
C VAL A 31 -32.15 -11.60 -0.63
N LEU A 32 -32.55 -11.35 -1.88
CA LEU A 32 -31.74 -11.66 -3.06
C LEU A 32 -30.40 -10.91 -3.06
N ASN A 33 -30.39 -9.65 -2.62
CA ASN A 33 -29.16 -8.87 -2.48
C ASN A 33 -28.23 -9.40 -1.38
N ARG A 34 -28.79 -10.02 -0.33
CA ARG A 34 -28.02 -10.62 0.77
C ARG A 34 -27.40 -11.95 0.37
N THR A 35 -28.10 -12.80 -0.40
CA THR A 35 -27.59 -14.13 -0.80
C THR A 35 -26.80 -14.10 -2.11
N HIS A 36 -27.10 -13.19 -3.04
CA HIS A 36 -26.39 -13.03 -4.30
C HIS A 36 -26.15 -11.55 -4.62
N PRO A 37 -25.09 -10.93 -4.05
CA PRO A 37 -24.74 -9.55 -4.35
C PRO A 37 -24.37 -9.41 -5.85
N ARG A 38 -25.22 -8.68 -6.59
CA ARG A 38 -25.11 -8.52 -8.06
C ARG A 38 -24.07 -7.49 -8.50
N SER A 39 -23.50 -6.70 -7.59
CA SER A 39 -22.58 -5.61 -7.93
C SER A 39 -21.22 -5.75 -7.24
N LEU A 40 -20.14 -5.47 -7.98
CA LEU A 40 -18.76 -5.41 -7.47
C LEU A 40 -18.61 -4.52 -6.23
N PRO A 41 -19.20 -3.31 -6.14
CA PRO A 41 -19.13 -2.52 -4.91
C PRO A 41 -19.84 -3.16 -3.71
N ALA A 42 -20.93 -3.92 -3.94
CA ALA A 42 -21.60 -4.65 -2.86
C ALA A 42 -20.76 -5.85 -2.38
N LYS A 43 -20.03 -6.52 -3.28
CA LYS A 43 -19.06 -7.58 -2.89
C LYS A 43 -17.91 -7.03 -2.06
N LEU A 44 -17.36 -5.88 -2.43
CA LEU A 44 -16.29 -5.21 -1.67
C LEU A 44 -16.77 -4.80 -0.27
N ARG A 45 -17.97 -4.22 -0.16
CA ARG A 45 -18.56 -3.91 1.16
C ARG A 45 -18.85 -5.15 1.97
N ALA A 46 -19.35 -6.23 1.36
CA ALA A 46 -19.56 -7.49 2.05
C ALA A 46 -18.25 -8.12 2.54
N TRP A 47 -17.16 -7.95 1.76
CA TRP A 47 -15.83 -8.39 2.14
C TRP A 47 -15.24 -7.55 3.28
N TRP A 48 -15.46 -6.23 3.25
CA TRP A 48 -15.10 -5.31 4.34
C TRP A 48 -15.90 -5.55 5.63
N ASN A 49 -17.15 -5.99 5.51
CA ASN A 49 -18.03 -6.31 6.63
C ASN A 49 -17.72 -7.69 7.26
N TYR A 50 -16.96 -8.54 6.57
CA TYR A 50 -16.46 -9.78 7.11
C TYR A 50 -15.23 -9.45 7.96
N GLU A 51 -15.44 -9.27 9.27
CA GLU A 51 -14.44 -9.28 10.37
C GLU A 51 -12.99 -9.35 9.89
N ILE A 52 -12.50 -8.26 9.31
CA ILE A 52 -11.14 -8.17 8.84
C ILE A 52 -10.29 -7.98 10.10
N GLU A 53 -9.92 -9.08 10.75
CA GLU A 53 -8.89 -9.12 11.79
C GLU A 53 -7.53 -8.96 11.12
N LEU A 54 -7.27 -7.78 10.54
CA LEU A 54 -5.93 -7.47 10.06
C LEU A 54 -5.01 -7.36 11.28
N PRO A 55 -3.99 -8.22 11.40
CA PRO A 55 -3.02 -8.08 12.45
C PRO A 55 -2.33 -6.72 12.27
N LEU A 56 -2.62 -5.79 13.21
CA LEU A 56 -2.27 -4.38 13.08
C LEU A 56 -0.75 -4.17 13.02
N ILE A 57 0.00 -5.04 13.69
CA ILE A 57 1.45 -4.98 13.81
C ILE A 57 2.14 -5.22 12.46
N PRO A 58 1.96 -6.35 11.76
CA PRO A 58 2.62 -6.57 10.46
C PRO A 58 2.13 -5.59 9.39
N LEU A 59 0.85 -5.20 9.42
CA LEU A 59 0.30 -4.25 8.45
C LEU A 59 0.88 -2.85 8.64
N GLY A 60 0.92 -2.40 9.91
CA GLY A 60 1.52 -1.12 10.28
C GLY A 60 3.02 -1.07 10.01
N ALA A 61 3.75 -2.16 10.28
CA ALA A 61 5.17 -2.26 9.97
C ALA A 61 5.42 -2.17 8.46
N GLY A 62 4.65 -2.91 7.65
CA GLY A 62 4.76 -2.82 6.19
C GLY A 62 4.44 -1.42 5.66
N PHE A 63 3.40 -0.77 6.20
CA PHE A 63 3.05 0.60 5.83
C PHE A 63 4.12 1.61 6.23
N ALA A 64 4.71 1.47 7.43
CA ALA A 64 5.79 2.32 7.90
C ALA A 64 7.04 2.19 7.01
N VAL A 65 7.42 0.97 6.62
CA VAL A 65 8.54 0.75 5.70
C VAL A 65 8.27 1.38 4.34
N LEU A 66 7.06 1.23 3.80
CA LEU A 66 6.64 1.88 2.55
C LEU A 66 6.73 3.41 2.64
N LEU A 67 6.27 4.00 3.74
CA LEU A 67 6.38 5.44 3.97
C LEU A 67 7.83 5.90 4.07
N VAL A 68 8.69 5.15 4.75
CA VAL A 68 10.12 5.46 4.85
C VAL A 68 10.78 5.44 3.48
N ILE A 69 10.48 4.43 2.64
CA ILE A 69 10.99 4.35 1.27
C ILE A 69 10.51 5.55 0.45
N LEU A 70 9.21 5.85 0.50
CA LEU A 70 8.63 6.97 -0.24
C LEU A 70 9.25 8.31 0.18
N LEU A 71 9.43 8.54 1.48
CA LEU A 71 10.09 9.74 1.98
C LEU A 71 11.56 9.77 1.55
N ALA A 72 12.29 8.66 1.69
CA ALA A 72 13.70 8.59 1.29
C ALA A 72 13.87 8.97 -0.19
N THR A 73 13.02 8.45 -1.09
CA THR A 73 13.08 8.80 -2.52
C THR A 73 12.80 10.27 -2.80
N GLN A 74 11.98 10.94 -1.98
CA GLN A 74 11.71 12.38 -2.11
C GLN A 74 12.85 13.25 -1.58
N PHE A 75 13.63 12.76 -0.60
CA PHE A 75 14.81 13.43 -0.06
C PHE A 75 16.07 13.20 -0.89
N GLU A 76 16.14 12.12 -1.67
CA GLU A 76 17.28 11.79 -2.53
C GLU A 76 17.42 12.78 -3.70
N GLU A 77 16.31 13.36 -4.18
CA GLU A 77 16.32 14.35 -5.27
C GLU A 77 16.88 15.73 -4.84
N HIS A 78 16.97 16.00 -3.53
CA HIS A 78 17.55 17.23 -2.97
C HIS A 78 18.93 17.02 -2.32
N SER A 79 19.46 15.80 -2.38
CA SER A 79 20.82 15.50 -1.94
C SER A 79 21.73 15.64 -3.15
N ASP A 80 22.33 16.82 -3.29
CA ASP A 80 23.49 17.04 -4.16
C ASP A 80 24.48 15.85 -3.97
N PRO A 81 24.89 15.12 -5.02
CA PRO A 81 25.74 13.92 -4.89
C PRO A 81 27.19 14.26 -4.51
N GLY A 82 27.39 15.29 -3.68
CA GLY A 82 28.69 15.75 -3.19
C GLY A 82 29.16 15.11 -1.88
N ASP A 83 28.28 14.58 -1.03
CA ASP A 83 28.65 14.25 0.37
C ASP A 83 28.32 12.82 0.84
N LEU A 84 27.80 11.94 -0.01
CA LEU A 84 27.53 10.53 0.33
C LEU A 84 28.23 9.50 -0.56
N ALA A 85 29.18 9.94 -1.38
CA ALA A 85 30.18 9.04 -1.93
C ALA A 85 31.15 8.69 -0.79
N GLY A 86 30.73 7.70 0.01
CA GLY A 86 31.59 6.97 0.90
C GLY A 86 32.91 6.69 0.18
N ASP A 87 33.96 7.08 0.87
CA ASP A 87 35.36 6.94 0.54
C ASP A 87 35.64 5.60 -0.15
N MET A 88 35.52 5.54 -1.49
CA MET A 88 36.20 4.49 -2.23
C MET A 88 37.67 4.71 -1.92
N PRO A 89 38.38 3.73 -1.33
CA PRO A 89 39.80 3.89 -1.08
C PRO A 89 40.46 4.02 -2.44
N ARG A 90 40.75 5.27 -2.85
CA ARG A 90 41.66 5.53 -3.96
C ARG A 90 42.95 4.81 -3.56
N ALA A 91 43.28 3.75 -4.29
CA ALA A 91 44.42 2.88 -4.02
C ALA A 91 45.76 3.64 -3.94
N ASP A 92 45.78 4.90 -4.34
CA ASP A 92 46.95 5.77 -4.43
C ASP A 92 47.01 6.84 -3.33
N ARG A 93 46.15 6.80 -2.29
CA ARG A 93 46.23 7.76 -1.19
C ARG A 93 47.49 7.56 -0.36
N GLN A 94 48.43 8.49 -0.50
CA GLN A 94 49.67 8.53 0.27
C GLN A 94 49.48 9.33 1.57
N LEU A 95 50.01 8.80 2.67
CA LEU A 95 50.15 9.51 3.95
C LEU A 95 51.47 10.26 3.95
N VAL A 96 51.47 11.49 4.50
CA VAL A 96 52.65 12.33 4.65
C VAL A 96 52.76 12.75 6.11
N GLU A 97 53.96 12.69 6.67
CA GLU A 97 54.26 13.18 8.00
C GLU A 97 54.80 14.62 7.92
N ALA A 98 54.14 15.55 8.61
CA ALA A 98 54.56 16.93 8.70
C ALA A 98 54.40 17.42 10.14
N GLY A 99 55.46 18.01 10.72
CA GLY A 99 55.39 18.57 12.08
C GLY A 99 55.06 17.54 13.17
N GLY A 100 55.42 16.27 12.99
CA GLY A 100 55.15 15.19 13.95
C GLY A 100 53.70 14.68 13.95
N ASN A 101 52.89 15.08 12.96
CA ASN A 101 51.55 14.55 12.78
C ASN A 101 51.38 14.01 11.35
N THR A 102 50.53 13.00 11.19
CA THR A 102 50.31 12.32 9.91
C THR A 102 49.05 12.85 9.23
N TYR A 103 49.19 13.27 7.98
CA TYR A 103 48.12 13.84 7.18
C TYR A 103 47.97 13.08 5.85
N TRP A 104 46.78 13.15 5.26
CA TRP A 104 46.59 12.75 3.88
C TRP A 104 47.27 13.75 2.95
N LYS A 105 48.05 13.26 1.97
CA LYS A 105 48.82 14.10 1.04
C LYS A 105 47.97 15.16 0.35
N GLU A 106 46.79 14.78 -0.13
CA GLU A 106 45.88 15.68 -0.86
C GLU A 106 45.43 16.86 0.01
N ASP A 107 45.07 16.59 1.27
CA ASP A 107 44.63 17.60 2.23
C ASP A 107 45.77 18.51 2.65
N PHE A 108 46.96 17.94 2.86
CA PHE A 108 48.16 18.70 3.20
C PHE A 108 48.52 19.67 2.06
N GLU A 109 48.62 19.18 0.82
CA GLU A 109 48.93 20.03 -0.33
C GLU A 109 47.87 21.10 -0.57
N LYS A 110 46.59 20.78 -0.36
CA LYS A 110 45.49 21.75 -0.47
C LYS A 110 45.60 22.85 0.60
N ALA A 111 45.97 22.49 1.82
CA ALA A 111 46.19 23.45 2.90
C ALA A 111 47.40 24.34 2.60
N VAL A 112 48.52 23.78 2.14
CA VAL A 112 49.72 24.52 1.75
C VAL A 112 49.41 25.51 0.63
N ARG A 113 48.79 25.06 -0.47
CA ARG A 113 48.40 25.95 -1.59
C ARG A 113 47.49 27.09 -1.15
N ARG A 114 46.59 26.85 -0.19
CA ARG A 114 45.70 27.88 0.36
C ARG A 114 46.47 28.94 1.16
N VAL A 115 47.50 28.53 1.89
CA VAL A 115 48.35 29.45 2.66
C VAL A 115 49.25 30.26 1.72
N GLU A 116 49.91 29.60 0.76
CA GLU A 116 50.77 30.26 -0.23
C GLU A 116 50.00 31.27 -1.10
N GLY A 117 48.77 30.93 -1.53
CA GLY A 117 47.92 31.84 -2.29
C GLY A 117 47.40 33.04 -1.47
N LYS A 118 47.43 32.96 -0.15
CA LYS A 118 47.05 34.05 0.75
C LYS A 118 48.21 34.99 1.06
N ASP A 119 49.45 34.52 0.94
CA ASP A 119 50.68 35.31 1.12
C ASP A 119 51.10 36.07 -0.16
N GLN A 120 50.47 35.81 -1.32
CA GLN A 120 50.71 36.52 -2.59
C GLN A 120 49.65 37.58 -2.94
N SER A 121 48.86 38.06 -1.97
CA SER A 121 47.93 39.20 -2.12
C SER A 121 48.26 40.34 -1.17
#